data_AF-A0A8D8FK58-F1
#
_entry.id   AF-A0A8D8FK58-F1
#
_cell.length_a   1.000
_cell.length_b   1.000
_cell.length_c   1.000
_cell.angle_alpha   90.00
_cell.angle_beta   90.00
_cell.angle_gamma   90.00
#
_symmetry.space_group_name_H-M   'P 1'
#
loop_
_entity.id
_entity.type
_entity.pdbx_description
1 polymer ?
#
loop_
_entity_poly.entity_id
_entity_poly.type
_entity_poly.pdbx_seq_one_letter_code
_entity_poly.pdbx_strand_id
1 'polypeptide(L)'
;AFDYQQKFGKDVFIDLNCFRRWGHNEMDDPTFTNPLLYGVIHSRDSVPDLYAKKLLASRDLAQSEVDAIVKKHMDYLNSELQNLSSYQPEKSYFEKQWSGIVQAGSEVTTWDTGVDYSLLSLIAQT
;
A
#
# COMPACT_ATOMS: atom_id res chain seq x y z
N ALA A 1 -2.78 11.94 15.46
CA ALA A 1 -2.50 10.49 15.52
C ALA A 1 -1.02 10.23 15.73
N PHE A 2 -0.15 10.68 14.81
CA PHE A 2 1.31 10.53 14.93
C PHE A 2 1.86 11.04 16.28
N ASP A 3 1.59 12.30 16.65
CA ASP A 3 2.07 12.86 17.92
C ASP A 3 1.55 12.12 19.15
N TYR A 4 0.33 11.57 19.09
CA TYR A 4 -0.23 10.76 20.17
C TYR A 4 0.53 9.44 20.33
N GLN A 5 0.79 8.73 19.23
CA GLN A 5 1.56 7.49 19.25
C GLN A 5 2.99 7.77 19.76
N GLN A 6 3.63 8.84 19.29
CA GLN A 6 4.99 9.21 19.71
C GLN A 6 5.06 9.58 21.19
N LYS A 7 4.04 10.27 21.72
CA LYS A 7 4.03 10.73 23.12
C LYS A 7 3.67 9.63 24.11
N PHE A 8 2.77 8.73 23.74
CA PHE A 8 2.15 7.79 24.69
C PHE A 8 2.47 6.32 24.40
N GLY A 9 3.05 5.99 23.24
CA GLY A 9 3.37 4.61 22.86
C GLY A 9 2.15 3.71 22.78
N LYS A 10 0.97 4.28 22.48
CA LYS A 10 -0.31 3.56 22.41
C LYS A 10 -0.90 3.63 21.02
N ASP A 11 -1.67 2.59 20.69
CA ASP A 11 -2.44 2.51 19.46
C ASP A 11 -3.42 3.69 19.33
N VAL A 12 -3.65 4.10 18.08
CA VAL A 12 -4.54 5.20 17.72
C VAL A 12 -5.30 4.82 16.46
N PHE A 13 -6.60 5.06 16.47
CA PHE A 13 -7.48 4.81 15.34
C PHE A 13 -7.79 6.12 14.61
N ILE A 14 -7.72 6.10 13.28
CA ILE A 14 -8.23 7.17 12.43
C ILE A 14 -9.41 6.59 11.66
N ASP A 15 -10.61 6.99 12.03
CA ASP A 15 -11.81 6.66 11.27
C ASP A 15 -11.92 7.61 10.06
N LEU A 16 -11.42 7.15 8.91
CA LEU A 16 -11.50 7.90 7.66
C LEU A 16 -12.81 7.57 6.94
N ASN A 17 -13.85 8.32 7.26
CA ASN A 17 -15.14 8.18 6.59
C ASN A 17 -15.05 8.65 5.12
N CYS A 18 -15.24 7.71 4.19
CA CYS A 18 -15.15 7.91 2.75
C CYS A 18 -16.26 7.15 2.03
N PHE A 19 -16.19 7.08 0.69
CA PHE A 19 -17.12 6.31 -0.11
C PHE A 19 -16.40 5.49 -1.17
N ARG A 20 -17.03 4.39 -1.61
CA ARG A 20 -16.56 3.56 -2.72
C ARG A 20 -17.24 4.00 -4.00
N ARG A 21 -16.47 4.47 -4.98
CA ARG A 21 -17.02 5.03 -6.23
C ARG A 21 -17.70 3.99 -7.12
N TRP A 22 -17.16 2.78 -7.15
CA TRP A 22 -17.65 1.64 -7.95
C TRP A 22 -18.17 0.51 -7.05
N GLY A 23 -18.56 -0.62 -7.63
CA GLY A 23 -19.01 -1.82 -6.92
C GLY A 23 -17.95 -2.44 -6.01
N HIS A 24 -18.20 -3.66 -5.50
CA HIS A 24 -17.20 -4.35 -4.68
C HIS A 24 -15.88 -4.57 -5.42
N ASN A 25 -15.99 -4.80 -6.73
CA ASN A 25 -14.95 -4.64 -7.73
C ASN A 25 -15.48 -3.71 -8.84
N GLU A 26 -14.62 -3.33 -9.77
CA GLU A 26 -14.94 -2.35 -10.82
C GLU A 26 -15.98 -2.84 -11.83
N MET A 27 -16.21 -4.15 -11.93
CA MET A 27 -17.18 -4.76 -12.86
C MET A 27 -18.53 -5.06 -12.19
N ASP A 28 -18.63 -4.87 -10.87
CA ASP A 28 -19.84 -5.10 -10.08
C ASP A 28 -20.77 -3.88 -10.13
N ASP A 29 -22.08 -4.12 -10.22
CA ASP A 29 -23.10 -3.07 -10.18
C ASP A 29 -23.68 -2.96 -8.77
N PRO A 30 -23.31 -1.91 -8.02
CA PRO A 30 -23.73 -1.76 -6.63
C PRO A 30 -25.16 -1.24 -6.47
N THR A 31 -25.81 -0.80 -7.55
CA THR A 31 -27.15 -0.20 -7.49
C THR A 31 -28.24 -1.24 -7.20
N PHE A 32 -27.96 -2.53 -7.45
CA PHE A 32 -28.88 -3.63 -7.12
C PHE A 32 -29.17 -3.74 -5.63
N THR A 33 -28.18 -3.43 -4.78
CA THR A 33 -28.30 -3.57 -3.32
C THR A 33 -28.25 -2.24 -2.59
N ASN A 34 -27.59 -1.22 -3.16
CA ASN A 34 -27.37 0.07 -2.52
C ASN A 34 -27.77 1.28 -3.40
N PRO A 35 -28.99 1.31 -3.99
CA PRO A 35 -29.35 2.31 -5.00
C PRO A 35 -29.35 3.76 -4.46
N LEU A 36 -29.85 3.99 -3.24
CA LEU A 36 -29.93 5.33 -2.65
C LEU A 36 -28.53 5.90 -2.37
N LEU A 37 -27.64 5.07 -1.81
CA LEU A 37 -26.27 5.47 -1.53
C LEU A 37 -25.53 5.83 -2.82
N TYR A 38 -25.64 5.00 -3.85
CA TYR A 38 -24.99 5.27 -5.13
C TYR A 38 -25.62 6.42 -5.90
N GLY A 39 -26.91 6.72 -5.69
CA GLY A 39 -27.52 7.97 -6.16
C GLY A 39 -26.84 9.22 -5.60
N VAL A 40 -26.48 9.21 -4.31
CA VAL A 40 -25.71 10.30 -3.68
C VAL A 40 -24.26 10.33 -4.16
N ILE A 41 -23.62 9.16 -4.35
CA ILE A 41 -22.23 9.07 -4.81
C ILE A 41 -22.09 9.51 -6.28
N HIS A 42 -23.04 9.20 -7.16
CA HIS A 42 -22.97 9.58 -8.57
C HIS A 42 -23.36 11.04 -8.84
N SER A 43 -24.09 11.68 -7.93
CA SER A 43 -24.48 13.09 -8.07
C SER A 43 -23.42 14.09 -7.58
N ARG A 44 -22.31 13.61 -7.03
CA ARG A 44 -21.21 14.46 -6.51
C ARG A 44 -19.93 14.27 -7.29
N ASP A 45 -19.11 15.31 -7.33
CA ASP A 45 -17.75 15.25 -7.86
C ASP A 45 -16.85 14.35 -7.01
N SER A 46 -15.74 13.91 -7.59
CA SER A 46 -14.73 13.13 -6.86
C SER A 46 -14.01 13.98 -5.81
N VAL A 47 -13.48 13.34 -4.76
CA VAL A 47 -12.72 14.05 -3.71
C VAL A 47 -11.53 14.84 -4.28
N PRO A 48 -10.70 14.29 -5.20
CA PRO A 48 -9.64 15.06 -5.86
C PRO A 48 -10.16 16.28 -6.63
N ASP A 49 -11.25 16.13 -7.40
CA ASP A 49 -11.79 17.23 -8.21
C ASP A 49 -12.36 18.35 -7.33
N LEU A 50 -13.04 17.99 -6.23
CA LEU A 50 -13.54 18.97 -5.25
C LEU A 50 -12.39 19.76 -4.60
N TYR A 51 -11.31 19.07 -4.24
CA TYR A 51 -10.16 19.74 -3.65
C TYR A 51 -9.41 20.61 -4.67
N ALA A 52 -9.26 20.13 -5.91
CA ALA A 52 -8.71 20.93 -7.01
C ALA A 52 -9.54 22.20 -7.25
N LYS A 53 -10.88 22.10 -7.31
CA LYS A 53 -11.78 23.26 -7.41
C LYS A 53 -11.56 24.26 -6.27
N LYS A 54 -11.33 23.78 -5.04
CA LYS A 54 -11.02 24.63 -3.89
C LYS A 54 -9.69 25.38 -4.07
N LEU A 55 -8.64 24.70 -4.53
CA LEU A 55 -7.32 25.30 -4.77
C LEU A 55 -7.34 26.32 -5.93
N LEU A 56 -8.14 26.05 -6.96
CA LEU A 56 -8.37 27.00 -8.05
C LEU A 56 -9.09 28.25 -7.55
N ALA A 57 -10.07 28.09 -6.67
CA ALA A 57 -10.80 29.20 -6.08
C ALA A 57 -9.92 30.06 -5.14
N SER A 58 -9.00 29.44 -4.39
CA SER A 58 -8.01 30.16 -3.57
C SER A 58 -6.84 30.74 -4.38
N ARG A 59 -6.76 30.43 -5.68
CA ARG A 59 -5.65 30.81 -6.59
C ARG A 59 -4.30 30.22 -6.16
N ASP A 60 -4.32 29.13 -5.41
CA ASP A 60 -3.10 28.38 -5.06
C ASP A 60 -2.58 27.56 -6.25
N LEU A 61 -3.45 27.24 -7.21
CA LEU A 61 -3.13 26.59 -8.48
C LEU A 61 -3.93 27.22 -9.62
N ALA A 62 -3.39 27.11 -10.84
CA ALA A 62 -4.10 27.36 -12.09
C ALA A 62 -4.66 26.05 -12.69
N GLN A 63 -5.72 26.15 -13.51
CA GLN A 63 -6.34 24.99 -14.16
C GLN A 63 -5.33 24.21 -15.00
N SER A 64 -4.43 24.92 -15.71
CA SER A 64 -3.37 24.32 -16.48
C SER A 64 -2.41 23.45 -15.66
N GLU A 65 -2.19 23.78 -14.39
CA GLU A 65 -1.33 23.02 -13.49
C GLU A 65 -2.02 21.73 -13.05
N VAL A 66 -3.32 21.79 -12.73
CA VAL A 66 -4.14 20.60 -12.42
C VAL A 66 -4.13 19.63 -13.61
N ASP A 67 -4.39 20.14 -14.81
CA ASP A 67 -4.42 19.33 -16.03
C ASP A 67 -3.03 18.73 -16.34
N ALA A 68 -1.96 19.51 -16.11
CA ALA A 68 -0.59 19.04 -16.28
C ALA A 68 -0.22 17.92 -15.30
N ILE A 69 -0.69 17.97 -14.05
CA ILE A 69 -0.45 16.90 -13.06
C ILE A 69 -1.10 15.59 -13.53
N VAL A 70 -2.38 15.64 -13.92
CA VAL A 70 -3.11 14.46 -14.40
C VAL A 70 -2.45 13.90 -15.66
N LYS A 71 -2.14 14.76 -16.62
CA LYS A 71 -1.50 14.36 -17.88
C LYS A 71 -0.13 13.73 -17.61
N LYS A 72 0.72 14.37 -16.80
CA LYS A 72 2.04 13.84 -16.46
C LYS A 72 1.97 12.46 -15.84
N HIS A 73 1.00 12.23 -14.94
CA HIS A 73 0.82 10.92 -14.33
C HIS A 73 0.32 9.87 -15.32
N MET A 74 -0.63 10.23 -16.19
CA MET A 74 -1.08 9.32 -17.26
C MET A 74 0.01 8.99 -18.27
N ASP A 75 0.81 9.99 -18.67
CA ASP A 75 1.95 9.80 -19.57
C ASP A 75 2.99 8.87 -18.92
N TYR A 76 3.24 9.02 -17.62
CA TYR A 76 4.09 8.09 -16.85
C TYR A 76 3.55 6.66 -16.86
N LEU A 77 2.27 6.45 -16.55
CA LEU A 77 1.66 5.11 -16.57
C LEU A 77 1.70 4.49 -17.98
N ASN A 78 1.50 5.30 -19.02
CA ASN A 78 1.61 4.85 -20.41
C ASN A 78 3.05 4.49 -20.78
N SER A 79 4.06 5.24 -20.32
CA SER A 79 5.46 4.88 -20.56
C SER A 79 5.84 3.59 -19.86
N GLU A 80 5.37 3.37 -18.62
CA GLU A 80 5.60 2.11 -17.91
C GLU A 80 4.91 0.93 -18.63
N LEU A 81 3.70 1.15 -19.15
CA LEU A 81 2.99 0.14 -19.95
C LEU A 81 3.76 -0.25 -21.22
N GLN A 82 4.41 0.70 -21.88
CA GLN A 82 5.25 0.43 -23.07
C GLN A 82 6.54 -0.31 -22.72
N ASN A 83 7.12 -0.02 -21.55
CA ASN A 83 8.34 -0.64 -21.05
C ASN A 83 8.14 -2.05 -20.47
N LEU A 84 6.91 -2.57 -20.42
CA LEU A 84 6.62 -3.90 -19.88
C LEU A 84 7.46 -5.02 -20.52
N SER A 85 7.77 -4.90 -21.82
CA SER A 85 8.56 -5.90 -22.54
C SER A 85 10.01 -6.03 -22.04
N SER A 86 10.58 -4.97 -21.48
CA SER A 86 11.94 -4.93 -20.94
C SER A 86 12.00 -5.01 -19.42
N TYR A 87 10.85 -4.94 -18.74
CA TYR A 87 10.77 -4.96 -17.29
C TYR A 87 11.12 -6.35 -16.73
N GLN A 88 12.02 -6.37 -15.74
CA GLN A 88 12.32 -7.55 -14.93
C GLN A 88 11.91 -7.28 -13.49
N PRO A 89 11.08 -8.14 -12.86
CA PRO A 89 10.71 -7.96 -11.47
C PRO A 89 11.92 -7.96 -10.55
N GLU A 90 12.02 -6.95 -9.68
CA GLU A 90 13.01 -6.96 -8.62
C GLU A 90 12.69 -8.05 -7.58
N LYS A 91 13.75 -8.59 -6.97
CA LYS A 91 13.61 -9.57 -5.90
C LYS A 91 13.06 -8.95 -4.62
N SER A 92 12.48 -9.79 -3.76
CA SER A 92 11.75 -9.37 -2.57
C SER A 92 12.56 -8.47 -1.64
N TYR A 93 11.89 -7.45 -1.08
CA TYR A 93 12.45 -6.49 -0.12
C TYR A 93 13.14 -7.16 1.09
N PHE A 94 12.67 -8.34 1.50
CA PHE A 94 13.17 -9.04 2.67
C PHE A 94 14.49 -9.78 2.47
N GLU A 95 14.96 -9.99 1.22
CA GLU A 95 16.20 -10.71 0.95
C GLU A 95 17.43 -10.08 1.63
N LYS A 96 17.44 -8.75 1.77
CA LYS A 96 18.52 -8.04 2.48
C LYS A 96 18.52 -8.31 3.98
N GLN A 97 17.35 -8.36 4.62
CA GLN A 97 17.24 -8.60 6.06
C GLN A 97 17.52 -10.06 6.40
N TRP A 98 17.26 -10.96 5.45
CA TRP A 98 17.44 -12.40 5.57
C TRP A 98 18.70 -12.87 4.83
N SER A 99 19.74 -12.02 4.81
CA SER A 99 21.01 -12.34 4.16
C SER A 99 21.66 -13.54 4.87
N GLY A 100 21.50 -14.73 4.31
CA GLY A 100 21.96 -16.00 4.90
C GLY A 100 20.88 -17.07 4.95
N ILE A 101 19.61 -16.71 4.74
CA ILE A 101 18.53 -17.68 4.55
C ILE A 101 18.33 -17.89 3.05
N VAL A 102 18.24 -19.16 2.66
CA VAL A 102 18.07 -19.57 1.27
C VAL A 102 16.78 -20.34 1.08
N GLN A 103 16.26 -20.37 -0.13
CA GLN A 103 15.16 -21.26 -0.47
C GLN A 103 15.63 -22.72 -0.33
N ALA A 104 14.83 -23.53 0.37
CA ALA A 104 15.14 -24.94 0.53
C ALA A 104 15.13 -25.67 -0.82
N GLY A 105 16.07 -26.59 -1.00
CA GLY A 105 16.06 -27.53 -2.12
C GLY A 105 14.98 -28.60 -1.97
N SER A 106 14.87 -29.49 -2.95
CA SER A 106 13.94 -30.64 -2.92
C SER A 106 14.37 -31.76 -1.99
N GLU A 107 15.63 -31.75 -1.56
CA GLU A 107 16.24 -32.81 -0.77
C GLU A 107 15.99 -32.63 0.73
N VAL A 108 15.92 -33.73 1.46
CA VAL A 108 15.93 -33.71 2.94
C VAL A 108 17.31 -33.31 3.43
N THR A 109 17.38 -32.30 4.29
CA THR A 109 18.63 -31.83 4.89
C THR A 109 18.74 -32.26 6.35
N THR A 110 19.95 -32.56 6.79
CA THR A 110 20.29 -32.79 8.19
C THR A 110 21.23 -31.69 8.66
N TRP A 111 21.07 -31.28 9.91
CA TRP A 111 21.83 -30.19 10.51
C TRP A 111 22.43 -30.66 11.82
N ASP A 112 23.75 -30.48 11.99
CA ASP A 112 24.38 -30.72 13.28
C ASP A 112 23.99 -29.60 14.23
N THR A 113 23.17 -29.96 15.22
CA THR A 113 22.67 -29.06 16.25
C THR A 113 23.26 -29.40 17.62
N GLY A 114 24.26 -30.29 17.65
CA GLY A 114 24.98 -30.64 18.86
C GLY A 114 25.75 -29.44 19.43
N VAL A 115 25.82 -29.38 20.76
CA VAL A 115 26.60 -28.38 21.49
C VAL A 115 27.39 -29.07 22.61
N ASP A 116 28.44 -28.40 23.09
CA ASP A 116 29.33 -28.97 24.11
C ASP A 116 28.61 -29.24 25.44
N TYR A 117 28.97 -30.35 26.07
CA TYR A 117 28.32 -30.80 27.31
C TYR A 117 28.54 -29.83 28.48
N SER A 118 29.67 -29.12 28.51
CA SER A 118 29.93 -28.10 29.54
C SER A 118 28.97 -26.91 29.42
N LEU A 119 28.63 -26.49 28.19
CA LEU A 119 27.63 -25.45 27.95
C LEU A 119 26.23 -25.90 28.39
N LEU A 120 25.86 -27.15 28.08
CA LEU A 120 24.59 -27.73 28.54
C LEU A 120 24.50 -27.75 30.07
N SER A 121 25.59 -28.14 30.74
CA SER A 121 25.67 -28.18 32.20
C SER A 121 25.56 -26.79 32.83
N LEU A 122 26.10 -25.75 32.18
CA LEU A 122 26.02 -24.37 32.64
C LEU A 122 24.59 -23.81 32.54
N ILE A 123 23.90 -24.01 31.40
CA ILE A 123 22.52 -23.53 31.20
C ILE A 123 21.56 -24.20 32.19
N ALA A 124 21.76 -25.48 32.49
CA ALA A 124 20.90 -26.24 33.40
C ALA A 124 21.01 -25.80 34.88
N GLN A 125 22.04 -25.03 35.24
CA GLN A 125 22.23 -24.51 36.61
C GLN A 125 21.61 -23.12 36.82
N THR A 126 21.21 -22.42 35.75
CA THR A 126 20.44 -21.17 35.77
C THR A 126 18.94 -21.41 35.81
#